data_AF-A0A0R1SBF2-F1
#
_entry.id   AF-A0A0R1SBF2-F1
#
_cell.length_a   1.000
_cell.length_b   1.000
_cell.length_c   1.000
_cell.angle_alpha   90.00
_cell.angle_beta   90.00
_cell.angle_gamma   90.00
#
_symmetry.space_group_name_H-M   'P 1'
#
loop_
_entity.id
_entity.type
_entity.pdbx_description
1 polymer ?
#
loop_
_entity_poly.entity_id
_entity_poly.type
_entity_poly.pdbx_seq_one_letter_code
_entity_poly.pdbx_strand_id
1 'polypeptide(L)'
;MDISLKLGTYNFLKNQLTSADTLLKPLFDNSGDHLLIKELATSGDYKSVAGQLDLSKDLLLLVYIKLNNEQISIFQDKINYKLSELAVDNNEPAVFRNKENFREFLLINSFQAEKQVQKFKQLASSQLKDGLQKSSQEPLGFFTKAYKTEF
;
A
#
# COMPACT_ATOMS: atom_id res chain seq x y z
N MET A 1 13.82 -5.15 3.56
CA MET A 1 13.31 -5.14 2.18
C MET A 1 12.70 -3.79 1.94
N ASP A 2 13.16 -3.11 0.89
CA ASP A 2 12.66 -1.81 0.46
C ASP A 2 11.99 -1.98 -0.89
N ILE A 3 11.10 -1.07 -1.27
CA ILE A 3 10.45 -1.11 -2.57
C ILE A 3 10.51 0.23 -3.28
N SER A 4 10.52 0.18 -4.60
CA SER A 4 10.26 1.34 -5.46
C SER A 4 9.00 1.10 -6.27
N LEU A 5 8.22 2.16 -6.46
CA LEU A 5 6.98 2.13 -7.24
C LEU A 5 7.16 2.94 -8.51
N LYS A 6 6.86 2.34 -9.66
CA LYS A 6 6.91 3.04 -10.96
C LYS A 6 5.59 2.92 -11.70
N LEU A 7 4.98 4.07 -12.00
CA LEU A 7 3.77 4.16 -12.81
C LEU A 7 4.13 4.39 -14.29
N GLY A 8 3.29 3.89 -15.18
CA GLY A 8 3.38 4.17 -16.61
C GLY A 8 2.59 3.19 -17.46
N THR A 9 2.78 3.28 -18.77
CA THR A 9 2.16 2.35 -19.73
C THR A 9 2.78 0.96 -19.63
N TYR A 10 1.99 -0.07 -19.98
CA TYR A 10 2.45 -1.47 -20.00
C TYR A 10 3.80 -1.65 -20.70
N ASN A 11 3.91 -1.18 -21.96
CA ASN A 11 5.12 -1.36 -22.76
C ASN A 11 6.34 -0.66 -22.14
N PHE A 12 6.15 0.52 -21.55
CA PHE A 12 7.23 1.25 -20.90
C PHE A 12 7.75 0.49 -19.66
N LEU A 13 6.86 -0.05 -18.83
CA LEU A 13 7.24 -0.76 -17.62
C LEU A 13 7.78 -2.16 -17.91
N LYS A 14 7.20 -2.88 -18.88
CA LYS A 14 7.65 -4.22 -19.30
C LYS A 14 9.12 -4.22 -19.72
N ASN A 15 9.58 -3.18 -20.41
CA ASN A 15 10.98 -3.04 -20.83
C ASN A 15 11.97 -2.83 -19.66
N GLN A 16 11.48 -2.60 -18.45
CA GLN A 16 12.28 -2.35 -17.23
C GLN A 16 12.10 -3.43 -16.17
N LEU A 17 11.30 -4.45 -16.49
CA LEU A 17 10.95 -5.57 -15.62
C LEU A 17 12.16 -6.49 -15.47
N THR A 18 12.47 -6.86 -14.24
CA THR A 18 13.39 -7.95 -13.91
C THR A 18 12.61 -9.10 -13.26
N SER A 19 13.25 -10.26 -13.09
CA SER A 19 12.58 -11.44 -12.52
C SER A 19 12.16 -11.28 -11.05
N ALA A 20 12.67 -10.27 -10.35
CA ALA A 20 12.32 -9.96 -8.97
C ALA A 20 11.23 -8.88 -8.85
N ASP A 21 10.78 -8.32 -9.97
CA ASP A 21 9.79 -7.25 -9.98
C ASP A 21 8.37 -7.79 -10.22
N THR A 22 7.36 -7.05 -9.76
CA THR A 22 5.95 -7.38 -9.99
C THR A 22 5.27 -6.29 -10.81
N LEU A 23 4.79 -6.66 -12.00
CA LEU A 23 4.00 -5.79 -12.87
C LEU A 23 2.51 -5.97 -12.58
N LEU A 24 1.82 -4.86 -12.47
CA LEU A 24 0.44 -4.78 -12.05
C LEU A 24 -0.36 -3.91 -13.03
N LYS A 25 -1.54 -4.37 -13.44
CA LYS A 25 -2.53 -3.56 -14.16
C LYS A 25 -3.61 -3.03 -13.21
N PRO A 26 -4.21 -1.87 -13.47
CA PRO A 26 -5.32 -1.39 -12.66
C PRO A 26 -6.49 -2.38 -12.68
N LEU A 27 -7.14 -2.57 -11.54
CA LEU A 27 -8.23 -3.55 -11.41
C LEU A 27 -9.59 -3.02 -11.86
N PHE A 28 -9.90 -1.74 -11.58
CA PHE A 28 -11.22 -1.14 -11.81
C PHE A 28 -11.18 0.07 -12.76
N ASP A 29 -10.04 0.31 -13.41
CA ASP A 29 -9.82 1.47 -14.29
C ASP A 29 -8.94 1.06 -15.47
N ASN A 30 -9.56 0.64 -16.57
CA ASN A 30 -8.84 0.15 -17.76
C ASN A 30 -7.99 1.25 -18.45
N SER A 31 -8.14 2.51 -18.07
CA SER A 31 -7.34 3.63 -18.55
C SER A 31 -6.23 4.05 -17.59
N GLY A 32 -6.16 3.45 -16.40
CA GLY A 32 -5.17 3.78 -15.39
C GLY A 32 -3.76 3.30 -15.77
N ASP A 33 -2.76 3.98 -15.21
CA ASP A 33 -1.38 3.54 -15.33
C ASP A 33 -1.16 2.18 -14.66
N HIS A 34 -0.35 1.36 -15.32
CA HIS A 34 0.18 0.14 -14.74
C HIS A 34 1.20 0.52 -13.64
N LEU A 35 1.44 -0.40 -12.73
CA LEU A 35 2.35 -0.22 -11.61
C LEU A 35 3.40 -1.32 -11.63
N LEU A 36 4.67 -0.93 -11.57
CA LEU A 36 5.79 -1.83 -11.35
C LEU A 36 6.26 -1.67 -9.91
N ILE A 37 6.19 -2.75 -9.14
CA ILE A 37 6.79 -2.85 -7.80
C ILE A 37 8.17 -3.49 -7.98
N LYS A 38 9.22 -2.75 -7.60
CA LYS A 38 10.59 -3.27 -7.57
C LYS A 38 10.98 -3.60 -6.14
N GLU A 39 11.29 -4.86 -5.86
CA GLU A 39 11.79 -5.29 -4.55
C GLU A 39 13.31 -5.12 -4.50
N LEU A 40 13.77 -4.30 -3.56
CA LEU A 40 15.16 -3.85 -3.45
C LEU A 40 15.72 -4.16 -2.06
N ALA A 41 16.99 -4.52 -2.00
CA ALA A 41 17.62 -4.83 -0.72
C ALA A 41 17.72 -3.60 0.20
N THR A 42 18.11 -2.43 -0.35
CA THR A 42 18.44 -1.23 0.46
C THR A 42 18.13 0.12 -0.19
N SER A 43 17.84 0.17 -1.49
CA SER A 43 17.79 1.41 -2.28
C SER A 43 16.40 1.84 -2.75
N GLY A 44 15.32 1.23 -2.25
CA GLY A 44 13.95 1.60 -2.65
C GLY A 44 13.46 2.92 -2.04
N ASP A 45 12.48 3.55 -2.68
CA ASP A 45 11.84 4.81 -2.25
C ASP A 45 11.06 4.64 -0.93
N TYR A 46 10.61 3.42 -0.68
CA TYR A 46 9.84 3.03 0.49
C TYR A 46 10.59 1.98 1.31
N LYS A 47 10.73 2.24 2.61
CA LYS A 47 11.31 1.29 3.57
C LYS A 47 10.21 0.49 4.26
N SER A 48 10.34 -0.84 4.33
CA SER A 48 9.42 -1.67 5.12
C SER A 48 9.52 -1.32 6.62
N VAL A 49 8.38 -1.18 7.28
CA VAL A 49 8.29 -0.86 8.72
C VAL A 49 7.49 -1.90 9.51
N ALA A 50 6.51 -2.58 8.91
CA ALA A 50 5.74 -3.64 9.56
C ALA A 50 5.11 -4.58 8.53
N GLY A 51 4.71 -5.78 8.96
CA GLY A 51 4.12 -6.80 8.10
C GLY A 51 5.09 -7.36 7.04
N GLN A 52 4.59 -8.25 6.19
CA GLN A 52 5.34 -8.83 5.07
C GLN A 52 4.52 -8.72 3.79
N LEU A 53 5.19 -8.35 2.70
CA LEU A 53 4.56 -8.26 1.39
C LEU A 53 4.42 -9.67 0.81
N ASP A 54 3.18 -10.15 0.69
CA ASP A 54 2.86 -11.41 0.04
C ASP A 54 2.40 -11.16 -1.40
N LEU A 55 3.20 -11.59 -2.38
CA LEU A 55 2.89 -11.44 -3.81
C LEU A 55 2.45 -12.76 -4.45
N SER A 56 2.16 -13.79 -3.64
CA SER A 56 1.62 -15.07 -4.15
C SER A 56 0.17 -14.97 -4.61
N LYS A 57 -0.54 -13.89 -4.24
CA LYS A 57 -1.92 -13.60 -4.62
C LYS A 57 -1.98 -12.54 -5.72
N ASP A 58 -2.99 -12.62 -6.59
CA ASP A 58 -3.03 -11.84 -7.84
C ASP A 58 -3.75 -10.49 -7.73
N LEU A 59 -4.49 -10.22 -6.65
CA LEU A 59 -5.17 -8.93 -6.46
C LEU A 59 -4.48 -8.14 -5.36
N LEU A 60 -4.16 -6.87 -5.61
CA LEU A 60 -3.49 -6.02 -4.63
C LEU A 60 -4.31 -4.75 -4.37
N LEU A 61 -4.36 -4.32 -3.11
CA LEU A 61 -4.82 -2.99 -2.74
C LEU A 61 -3.67 -2.20 -2.12
N LEU A 62 -3.37 -1.05 -2.72
CA LEU A 62 -2.45 -0.06 -2.19
C LEU A 62 -3.26 1.06 -1.53
N VAL A 63 -2.90 1.40 -0.29
CA VAL A 63 -3.47 2.53 0.46
C VAL A 63 -2.34 3.52 0.74
N TYR A 64 -2.41 4.67 0.09
CA TYR A 64 -1.47 5.76 0.23
C TYR A 64 -1.97 6.71 1.31
N ILE A 65 -1.11 7.04 2.27
CA ILE A 65 -1.45 7.82 3.45
C ILE A 65 -0.44 8.94 3.61
N LYS A 66 -0.92 10.16 3.79
CA LYS A 66 -0.15 11.35 4.13
C LYS A 66 -0.64 11.90 5.46
N LEU A 67 0.23 11.87 6.45
CA LEU A 67 -0.05 12.27 7.81
C LEU A 67 0.48 13.68 8.11
N ASN A 68 -0.08 14.32 9.12
CA ASN A 68 0.55 15.46 9.77
C ASN A 68 1.35 15.04 11.01
N ASN A 69 1.87 16.02 11.74
CA ASN A 69 2.69 15.79 12.94
C ASN A 69 1.92 15.14 14.09
N GLU A 70 0.63 15.42 14.26
CA GLU A 70 -0.17 14.86 15.35
C GLU A 70 -0.55 13.41 15.04
N GLN A 71 -0.89 13.14 13.78
CA GLN A 71 -1.33 11.83 13.32
C GLN A 71 -0.19 10.81 13.25
N ILE A 72 1.06 11.25 12.99
CA ILE A 72 2.18 10.32 12.79
C ILE A 72 2.45 9.45 14.02
N SER A 73 2.40 10.02 15.23
CA SER A 73 2.64 9.25 16.46
C SER A 73 1.56 8.20 16.67
N ILE A 74 0.30 8.59 16.49
CA ILE A 74 -0.86 7.70 16.66
C ILE A 74 -0.81 6.56 15.62
N PHE A 75 -0.44 6.89 14.38
CA PHE A 75 -0.30 5.89 13.34
C PHE A 75 0.85 4.93 13.61
N GLN A 76 2.00 5.44 14.10
CA GLN A 76 3.14 4.62 14.50
C GLN A 76 2.79 3.65 15.62
N ASP A 77 2.02 4.09 16.63
CA ASP A 77 1.53 3.19 17.68
C ASP A 77 0.58 2.12 17.11
N LYS A 78 -0.30 2.50 16.17
CA LYS A 78 -1.22 1.54 15.54
C LYS A 78 -0.45 0.48 14.73
N ILE A 79 0.56 0.84 13.95
CA ILE A 79 1.36 -0.15 13.20
C ILE A 79 2.24 -1.02 14.09
N ASN A 80 2.74 -0.51 15.22
CA ASN A 80 3.62 -1.26 16.11
C ASN A 80 2.88 -2.25 17.02
N TYR A 81 1.68 -1.89 17.47
CA TYR A 81 0.97 -2.65 18.51
C TYR A 81 -0.40 -3.19 18.07
N LYS A 82 -0.95 -2.68 16.96
CA LYS A 82 -2.34 -2.92 16.54
C LYS A 82 -2.48 -3.16 15.04
N LEU A 83 -1.43 -3.66 14.39
CA LEU A 83 -1.46 -3.94 12.94
C LEU A 83 -2.55 -4.95 12.58
N SER A 84 -2.81 -5.92 13.45
CA SER A 84 -3.88 -6.91 13.31
C SER A 84 -5.28 -6.31 13.21
N GLU A 85 -5.52 -5.09 13.71
CA GLU A 85 -6.80 -4.37 13.52
C GLU A 85 -7.04 -3.96 12.05
N LEU A 86 -5.99 -3.97 11.23
CA LEU A 86 -6.05 -3.74 9.79
C LEU A 86 -6.08 -5.05 8.99
N ALA A 87 -6.13 -6.22 9.65
CA ALA A 87 -6.19 -7.49 8.98
C ALA A 87 -7.60 -7.78 8.43
N VAL A 88 -7.66 -8.34 7.23
CA VAL A 88 -8.89 -8.94 6.67
C VAL A 88 -8.66 -10.42 6.54
N ASP A 89 -9.49 -11.23 7.19
CA ASP A 89 -9.40 -12.70 7.13
C ASP A 89 -7.99 -13.21 7.53
N ASN A 90 -7.44 -12.65 8.61
CA ASN A 90 -6.08 -12.90 9.13
C ASN A 90 -4.93 -12.52 8.19
N ASN A 91 -5.19 -11.67 7.20
CA ASN A 91 -4.21 -11.18 6.24
C ASN A 91 -3.86 -9.72 6.55
N GLU A 92 -2.78 -9.51 7.30
CA GLU A 92 -2.25 -8.20 7.65
C GLU A 92 -1.59 -7.51 6.45
N PRO A 93 -1.71 -6.18 6.31
CA PRO A 93 -1.01 -5.46 5.26
C PRO A 93 0.49 -5.34 5.57
N ALA A 94 1.30 -5.34 4.51
CA ALA A 94 2.65 -4.82 4.57
C ALA A 94 2.61 -3.30 4.66
N VAL A 95 3.38 -2.73 5.57
CA VAL A 95 3.47 -1.29 5.80
C VAL A 95 4.84 -0.80 5.41
N PHE A 96 4.86 0.25 4.60
CA PHE A 96 6.07 0.93 4.18
C PHE A 96 5.99 2.42 4.49
N ARG A 97 7.15 3.04 4.71
CA ARG A 97 7.31 4.49 4.90
C ARG A 97 8.20 5.06 3.80
N ASN A 98 7.78 6.16 3.19
CA ASN A 98 8.58 6.88 2.21
C ASN A 98 9.88 7.38 2.88
N LYS A 99 11.03 7.21 2.20
CA LYS A 99 12.34 7.62 2.73
C LYS A 99 12.59 9.12 2.64
N GLU A 100 12.05 9.79 1.63
CA GLU A 100 12.17 11.24 1.42
C GLU A 100 11.17 12.02 2.28
N ASN A 101 9.99 11.43 2.52
CA ASN A 101 8.95 12.03 3.36
C ASN A 101 8.46 11.05 4.45
N PHE A 102 8.97 11.20 5.67
CA PHE A 102 8.61 10.34 6.80
C PHE A 102 7.14 10.39 7.22
N ARG A 103 6.35 11.33 6.70
CA ARG A 103 4.91 11.43 6.95
C ARG A 103 4.07 10.69 5.93
N GLU A 104 4.69 10.12 4.90
CA GLU A 104 4.01 9.36 3.86
C GLU A 104 4.22 7.86 4.07
N PHE A 105 3.11 7.14 4.10
CA PHE A 105 3.05 5.71 4.32
C PHE A 105 2.27 5.03 3.20
N LEU A 106 2.62 3.79 2.95
CA LEU A 106 1.99 2.93 1.98
C LEU A 106 1.66 1.60 2.64
N LEU A 107 0.39 1.22 2.61
CA LEU A 107 -0.05 -0.12 2.96
C LEU A 107 -0.29 -0.89 1.68
N ILE A 108 0.26 -2.11 1.60
CA ILE A 108 0.00 -3.04 0.51
C ILE A 108 -0.54 -4.32 1.11
N ASN A 109 -1.66 -4.78 0.58
CA ASN A 109 -2.20 -6.09 0.92
C ASN A 109 -2.64 -6.81 -0.35
N SER A 110 -2.54 -8.14 -0.36
CA SER A 110 -2.85 -8.97 -1.51
C SER A 110 -3.98 -9.97 -1.19
N PHE A 111 -4.77 -10.36 -2.19
CA PHE A 111 -6.01 -11.11 -2.02
C PHE A 111 -6.26 -12.06 -3.21
N GLN A 112 -7.05 -13.11 -2.98
CA GLN A 112 -7.49 -14.04 -4.03
C GLN A 112 -8.86 -13.66 -4.61
N ALA A 113 -9.63 -12.81 -3.91
CA ALA A 113 -10.98 -12.44 -4.32
C ALA A 113 -11.21 -10.93 -4.20
N GLU A 114 -11.88 -10.34 -5.21
CA GLU A 114 -12.22 -8.92 -5.24
C GLU A 114 -13.08 -8.48 -4.04
N LYS A 115 -13.92 -9.38 -3.51
CA LYS A 115 -14.70 -9.11 -2.29
C LYS A 115 -13.80 -8.77 -1.10
N GLN A 116 -12.64 -9.41 -0.98
CA GLN A 116 -11.67 -9.13 0.08
C GLN A 116 -10.96 -7.78 -0.14
N VAL A 117 -10.66 -7.44 -1.40
CA VAL A 117 -10.15 -6.11 -1.78
C VAL A 117 -11.11 -5.01 -1.31
N GLN A 118 -12.41 -5.16 -1.57
CA GLN A 118 -13.42 -4.19 -1.14
C GLN A 118 -13.57 -4.14 0.38
N LYS A 119 -13.56 -5.30 1.06
CA LYS A 119 -13.61 -5.37 2.53
C LYS A 119 -12.42 -4.66 3.17
N PHE A 120 -11.21 -4.87 2.66
CA PHE A 120 -10.01 -4.19 3.16
C PHE A 120 -10.04 -2.69 2.85
N LYS A 121 -10.48 -2.27 1.67
CA LYS A 121 -10.67 -0.85 1.33
C LYS A 121 -11.59 -0.13 2.32
N GLN A 122 -12.72 -0.74 2.67
CA GLN A 122 -13.67 -0.21 3.65
C GLN A 122 -13.08 -0.17 5.05
N LEU A 123 -12.46 -1.27 5.50
CA LEU A 123 -11.81 -1.37 6.81
C LEU A 123 -10.72 -0.31 6.97
N ALA A 124 -9.78 -0.23 6.02
CA ALA A 124 -8.69 0.75 6.06
C ALA A 124 -9.24 2.18 6.08
N SER A 125 -10.24 2.48 5.27
CA SER A 125 -10.87 3.82 5.24
C SER A 125 -11.52 4.18 6.58
N SER A 126 -12.24 3.26 7.21
CA SER A 126 -12.85 3.49 8.53
C SER A 126 -11.78 3.64 9.61
N GLN A 127 -10.80 2.73 9.67
CA GLN A 127 -9.73 2.78 10.68
C GLN A 127 -8.90 4.07 10.58
N LEU A 128 -8.62 4.54 9.36
CA LEU A 128 -7.91 5.79 9.13
C LEU A 128 -8.75 7.01 9.52
N LYS A 129 -10.03 7.07 9.13
CA LYS A 129 -10.92 8.18 9.48
C LYS A 129 -11.25 8.22 10.97
N ASP A 130 -11.64 7.09 11.55
CA ASP A 130 -12.08 7.02 12.94
C ASP A 130 -10.92 7.15 13.92
N GLY A 131 -9.72 6.67 13.55
CA GLY A 131 -8.54 6.72 14.42
C GLY A 131 -7.70 8.00 14.29
N LEU A 132 -7.46 8.48 13.06
CA LEU A 132 -6.48 9.56 12.80
C LEU A 132 -7.12 10.90 12.44
N GLN A 133 -8.27 10.92 11.75
CA GLN A 133 -8.94 12.19 11.46
C GLN A 133 -9.54 12.82 12.72
N LYS A 134 -10.08 12.00 13.63
CA LYS A 134 -10.70 12.50 14.88
C LYS A 134 -9.68 13.11 15.83
N SER A 135 -8.40 12.77 15.69
CA SER A 135 -7.32 13.22 16.58
C SER A 135 -6.60 14.48 16.08
N SER A 136 -7.06 15.11 14.99
CA SER A 136 -6.40 16.26 14.38
C SER A 136 -7.42 17.21 13.75
N GLN A 137 -7.16 18.52 13.82
CA GLN A 137 -7.96 19.52 13.12
C GLN A 137 -7.65 19.58 11.61
N GLU A 138 -6.47 19.13 11.19
CA GLU A 138 -6.13 19.06 9.77
C GLU A 138 -6.71 17.79 9.10
N PRO A 139 -7.10 17.87 7.82
CA PRO A 139 -7.57 16.72 7.07
C PRO A 139 -6.50 15.64 6.88
N LEU A 140 -6.91 14.38 7.03
CA LEU A 140 -6.12 13.21 6.69
C LEU A 140 -6.13 13.02 5.17
N GLY A 141 -4.95 13.09 4.55
CA GLY A 141 -4.78 12.77 3.14
C GLY A 141 -4.61 11.27 2.94
N PHE A 142 -5.56 10.59 2.31
CA PHE A 142 -5.35 9.21 1.88
C PHE A 142 -6.15 8.87 0.63
N PHE A 143 -5.65 7.91 -0.15
CA PHE A 143 -6.38 7.33 -1.28
C PHE A 143 -5.98 5.87 -1.49
N THR A 144 -6.80 5.14 -2.25
CA THR A 144 -6.56 3.71 -2.53
C THR A 144 -6.52 3.45 -4.03
N LYS A 145 -5.62 2.56 -4.46
CA LYS A 145 -5.58 2.03 -5.83
C LYS A 145 -5.55 0.50 -5.77
N ALA A 146 -6.41 -0.14 -6.56
CA ALA A 146 -6.50 -1.58 -6.64
C ALA A 146 -5.91 -2.05 -7.97
N TYR A 147 -5.16 -3.14 -7.92
CA TYR A 147 -4.44 -3.69 -9.05
C TYR A 147 -4.61 -5.20 -9.12
N LYS A 148 -4.30 -5.75 -10.29
CA LYS A 148 -4.15 -7.18 -10.54
C LYS A 148 -2.77 -7.46 -11.12
N THR A 149 -2.15 -8.56 -10.71
CA THR A 149 -0.90 -9.04 -11.29
C THR A 149 -1.05 -9.28 -12.78
N GLU A 150 -0.06 -8.84 -13.54
CA GLU A 150 -0.03 -8.96 -14.99
C GLU A 150 1.15 -9.84 -15.40
N PHE A 151 0.85 -10.88 -16.18
CA PHE A 151 1.80 -11.86 -16.68
C PHE A 151 2.34 -11.47 -18.07
#